data_AF-A0A944L1V2-F1
#
_entry.id   AF-A0A944L1V2-F1
#
_cell.length_a   1.000
_cell.length_b   1.000
_cell.length_c   1.000
_cell.angle_alpha   90.00
_cell.angle_beta   90.00
_cell.angle_gamma   90.00
#
_symmetry.space_group_name_H-M   'P 1'
#
loop_
_entity.id
_entity.type
_entity.pdbx_description
1 polymer ?
#
loop_
_entity_poly.entity_id
_entity_poly.type
_entity_poly.pdbx_seq_one_letter_code
_entity_poly.pdbx_strand_id
1 'polypeptide(L)'
;MDQYESFGSIADSQWRCVVALAFRVISFEIENGSCKDGVTRKEKFTFPGKIRRDFDDNLVVDAALKSFAFEYGSTPEYVLGREEVTVSVEQSGHQSGQVTLHIKLRPGNPDQNWKFKGSAEVLVIADLE
;
A
#
# COMPACT_ATOMS: atom_id res chain seq x y z
N MET A 1 61.72 -27.82 4.66
CA MET A 1 61.46 -26.80 3.63
C MET A 1 60.91 -27.56 2.45
N ASP A 2 59.62 -27.41 2.18
CA ASP A 2 59.12 -27.07 0.85
C ASP A 2 57.60 -26.87 0.95
N GLN A 3 57.22 -25.63 0.62
CA GLN A 3 55.87 -25.10 0.64
C GLN A 3 55.17 -25.53 -0.64
N TYR A 4 53.95 -26.06 -0.54
CA TYR A 4 52.97 -25.98 -1.61
C TYR A 4 51.64 -25.53 -1.03
N GLU A 5 51.39 -24.23 -1.20
CA GLU A 5 50.10 -23.58 -1.02
C GLU A 5 49.14 -24.16 -2.06
N SER A 6 48.08 -24.82 -1.59
CA SER A 6 46.97 -25.25 -2.45
C SER A 6 45.81 -24.30 -2.23
N PHE A 7 45.49 -23.63 -3.33
CA PHE A 7 44.48 -22.60 -3.55
C PHE A 7 43.17 -22.83 -2.81
N GLY A 8 42.71 -21.75 -2.16
CA GLY A 8 41.43 -21.67 -1.50
C GLY A 8 40.28 -22.03 -2.45
N SER A 9 39.51 -23.03 -2.05
CA SER A 9 38.15 -23.26 -2.52
C SER A 9 37.33 -22.01 -2.22
N ILE A 10 37.07 -21.20 -3.24
CA ILE A 10 35.97 -20.22 -3.22
C ILE A 10 34.70 -21.08 -3.22
N ALA A 11 34.30 -21.49 -2.02
CA ALA A 11 32.98 -22.06 -1.82
C ALA A 11 31.99 -21.01 -2.30
N ASP A 12 31.31 -21.35 -3.39
CA ASP A 12 30.12 -20.68 -3.89
C ASP A 12 29.28 -20.24 -2.69
N SER A 13 29.36 -18.96 -2.40
CA SER A 13 28.43 -18.25 -1.54
C SER A 13 27.11 -18.23 -2.29
N GLN A 14 26.38 -19.35 -2.22
CA GLN A 14 24.97 -19.38 -2.53
C GLN A 14 24.29 -18.46 -1.50
N TRP A 15 24.22 -17.18 -1.82
CA TRP A 15 23.32 -16.22 -1.21
C TRP A 15 21.89 -16.73 -1.41
N ARG A 16 21.45 -17.64 -0.56
CA ARG A 16 20.04 -17.95 -0.40
C ARG A 16 19.43 -16.76 0.30
N CYS A 17 19.10 -15.73 -0.47
CA CYS A 17 18.19 -14.70 -0.04
C CYS A 17 16.85 -15.41 0.21
N VAL A 18 16.53 -15.69 1.46
CA VAL A 18 15.21 -16.23 1.83
C VAL A 18 14.25 -15.06 1.70
N VAL A 19 13.67 -14.89 0.52
CA VAL A 19 12.67 -13.86 0.26
C VAL A 19 11.42 -14.21 1.06
N ALA A 20 11.14 -13.44 2.10
CA ALA A 20 9.96 -13.59 2.92
C ALA A 20 8.97 -12.46 2.60
N LEU A 21 7.96 -12.75 1.79
CA LEU A 21 6.88 -11.79 1.54
C LEU A 21 5.96 -11.70 2.75
N ALA A 22 5.68 -10.48 3.20
CA ALA A 22 4.73 -10.18 4.24
C ALA A 22 3.58 -9.33 3.70
N PHE A 23 2.39 -9.61 4.22
CA PHE A 23 1.14 -9.00 3.79
C PHE A 23 0.43 -8.38 4.99
N ARG A 24 -0.09 -7.17 4.81
CA ARG A 24 -0.92 -6.51 5.83
C ARG A 24 -2.11 -5.83 5.17
N VAL A 25 -3.31 -6.19 5.62
CA VAL A 25 -4.54 -5.51 5.20
C VAL A 25 -4.77 -4.33 6.12
N ILE A 26 -5.03 -3.17 5.51
CA ILE A 26 -5.40 -1.94 6.19
C ILE A 26 -6.80 -1.57 5.74
N SER A 27 -7.72 -1.48 6.69
CA SER A 27 -9.12 -1.11 6.45
C SER A 27 -9.31 0.38 6.70
N PHE A 28 -10.01 1.03 5.79
CA PHE A 28 -10.38 2.43 5.85
C PHE A 28 -11.89 2.55 5.90
N GLU A 29 -12.40 3.26 6.91
CA GLU A 29 -13.80 3.64 7.02
C GLU A 29 -14.01 5.09 6.56
N ILE A 30 -15.04 5.28 5.73
CA ILE A 30 -15.40 6.55 5.13
C ILE A 30 -16.80 6.89 5.60
N GLU A 31 -16.92 7.82 6.52
CA GLU A 31 -18.22 8.17 7.11
C GLU A 31 -18.87 9.41 6.46
N ASN A 32 -18.07 10.29 5.84
CA ASN A 32 -18.50 11.61 5.37
C ASN A 32 -17.73 12.08 4.12
N GLY A 33 -17.56 11.21 3.12
CA GLY A 33 -16.88 11.58 1.88
C GLY A 33 -17.69 12.61 1.09
N SER A 34 -17.06 13.69 0.62
CA SER A 34 -17.70 14.70 -0.24
C SER A 34 -17.59 14.30 -1.70
N CYS A 35 -18.69 14.25 -2.46
CA CYS A 35 -18.62 13.99 -3.90
C CYS A 35 -17.84 15.07 -4.69
N LYS A 36 -17.75 16.30 -4.16
CA LYS A 36 -17.02 17.40 -4.81
C LYS A 36 -15.52 17.38 -4.48
N ASP A 37 -15.20 17.21 -3.20
CA ASP A 37 -13.84 17.37 -2.68
C ASP A 37 -13.08 16.03 -2.58
N GLY A 38 -13.81 14.91 -2.65
CA GLY A 38 -13.29 13.60 -2.34
C GLY A 38 -13.05 13.40 -0.85
N VAL A 39 -12.27 12.38 -0.52
CA VAL A 39 -11.78 12.11 0.83
C VAL A 39 -10.36 11.57 0.75
N THR A 40 -9.52 12.01 1.67
CA THR A 40 -8.19 11.45 1.89
C THR A 40 -8.14 10.86 3.30
N ARG A 41 -7.68 9.61 3.40
CA ARG A 41 -7.42 8.93 4.67
C ARG A 41 -6.00 8.39 4.69
N LYS A 42 -5.42 8.35 5.88
CA LYS A 42 -4.03 7.97 6.10
C LYS A 42 -4.00 7.00 7.27
N GLU A 43 -3.43 5.83 7.07
CA GLU A 43 -3.30 4.80 8.10
C GLU A 43 -1.88 4.26 8.16
N LYS A 44 -1.42 3.97 9.38
CA LYS A 44 -0.06 3.46 9.61
C LYS A 44 -0.02 1.94 9.53
N PHE A 45 1.11 1.43 9.07
CA PHE A 45 1.39 0.00 9.11
C PHE A 45 2.77 -0.29 9.70
N THR A 46 2.94 -1.51 10.17
CA THR A 46 4.21 -2.05 10.68
C THR A 46 4.29 -3.53 10.35
N PHE A 47 5.45 -3.99 9.89
CA PHE A 47 5.73 -5.41 9.72
C PHE A 47 6.55 -5.94 10.90
N PRO A 48 6.46 -7.25 11.20
CA PRO A 48 7.21 -7.85 12.31
C PRO A 48 8.72 -7.92 12.04
N GLY A 49 9.13 -7.80 10.78
CA GLY A 49 10.53 -7.79 10.35
C GLY A 49 10.89 -6.48 9.64
N LYS A 50 12.20 -6.30 9.43
CA LYS A 50 12.71 -5.21 8.61
C LYS A 50 12.31 -5.44 7.15
N ILE A 51 11.91 -4.37 6.49
CA ILE A 51 11.62 -4.38 5.05
C ILE A 51 12.95 -4.31 4.32
N ARG A 52 13.16 -5.24 3.39
CA ARG A 52 14.34 -5.32 2.53
C ARG A 52 14.50 -4.03 1.72
N ARG A 53 15.74 -3.65 1.45
CA ARG A 53 16.09 -2.57 0.53
C ARG A 53 16.47 -3.08 -0.85
N ASP A 54 16.15 -2.30 -1.88
CA ASP A 54 16.67 -2.51 -3.23
C ASP A 54 18.08 -1.94 -3.39
N PHE A 55 18.60 -1.98 -4.62
CA PHE A 55 19.95 -1.51 -4.94
C PHE A 55 20.10 0.02 -4.85
N ASP A 56 18.99 0.76 -4.86
CA ASP A 56 18.93 2.22 -4.74
C ASP A 56 18.62 2.66 -3.29
N ASP A 57 18.73 1.75 -2.32
CA ASP A 57 18.41 1.95 -0.90
C ASP A 57 16.92 2.23 -0.60
N ASN A 58 16.00 1.97 -1.54
CA ASN A 58 14.57 2.11 -1.29
C ASN A 58 14.01 0.87 -0.61
N LEU A 59 13.06 1.03 0.34
CA LEU A 59 12.36 -0.12 0.90
C LEU A 59 11.48 -0.78 -0.18
N VAL A 60 11.54 -2.10 -0.26
CA VAL A 60 10.72 -2.90 -1.18
C VAL A 60 9.36 -3.15 -0.55
N VAL A 61 8.50 -2.15 -0.69
CA VAL A 61 7.12 -2.15 -0.20
C VAL A 61 6.21 -1.52 -1.25
N ASP A 62 5.04 -2.12 -1.43
CA ASP A 62 4.00 -1.61 -2.33
C ASP A 62 2.62 -1.78 -1.68
N ALA A 63 1.60 -1.11 -2.24
CA ALA A 63 0.23 -1.26 -1.81
C ALA A 63 -0.74 -1.31 -2.98
N ALA A 64 -1.70 -2.22 -2.88
CA ALA A 64 -2.77 -2.39 -3.85
C ALA A 64 -4.14 -2.25 -3.20
N LEU A 65 -5.09 -1.69 -3.94
CA LEU A 65 -6.50 -1.74 -3.54
C LEU A 65 -6.99 -3.18 -3.59
N LYS A 66 -7.41 -3.72 -2.45
CA LYS A 66 -7.93 -5.09 -2.33
C LYS A 66 -9.44 -5.12 -2.53
N SER A 67 -10.16 -4.20 -1.89
CA SER A 67 -11.60 -4.09 -2.02
C SER A 67 -12.03 -2.64 -1.80
N PHE A 68 -13.14 -2.26 -2.44
CA PHE A 68 -13.76 -0.96 -2.26
C PHE A 68 -15.26 -1.13 -2.36
N ALA A 69 -15.98 -0.65 -1.35
CA ALA A 69 -17.41 -0.60 -1.29
C ALA A 69 -17.83 0.81 -0.88
N PHE A 70 -18.88 1.32 -1.50
CA PHE A 70 -19.50 2.58 -1.09
C PHE A 70 -21.01 2.39 -1.00
N GLU A 71 -21.60 3.21 -0.15
CA GLU A 71 -23.02 3.37 -0.03
C GLU A 71 -23.35 4.85 -0.22
N TYR A 72 -24.22 5.11 -1.19
CA TYR A 72 -24.81 6.43 -1.33
C TYR A 72 -25.95 6.59 -0.33
N GLY A 73 -26.13 7.82 0.15
CA GLY A 73 -27.43 8.22 0.70
C GLY A 73 -28.50 8.29 -0.40
N SER A 74 -29.61 8.97 -0.09
CA SER A 74 -30.77 9.16 -0.98
C SER A 74 -30.48 10.03 -2.22
N THR A 75 -29.62 9.55 -3.12
CA THR A 75 -29.19 10.25 -4.33
C THR A 75 -29.61 9.44 -5.56
N PRO A 76 -30.10 10.08 -6.64
CA PRO A 76 -30.50 9.35 -7.84
C PRO A 76 -29.28 8.71 -8.53
N GLU A 77 -29.37 7.39 -8.78
CA GLU A 77 -28.33 6.53 -9.36
C GLU A 77 -27.76 7.04 -10.70
N TYR A 78 -28.57 7.77 -11.49
CA TYR A 78 -28.19 8.28 -12.81
C TYR A 78 -27.22 9.47 -12.81
N VAL A 79 -26.90 10.06 -11.64
CA VAL A 79 -25.94 11.17 -11.55
C VAL A 79 -24.51 10.70 -11.27
N LEU A 80 -24.34 9.41 -10.98
CA LEU A 80 -23.07 8.82 -10.61
C LEU A 80 -22.24 8.60 -11.88
N GLY A 81 -21.15 9.35 -12.00
CA GLY A 81 -20.11 9.09 -12.99
C GLY A 81 -19.03 8.20 -12.40
N ARG A 82 -17.80 8.28 -12.92
CA ARG A 82 -16.71 7.35 -12.55
C ARG A 82 -16.17 7.60 -11.14
N GLU A 83 -15.75 6.55 -10.46
CA GLU A 83 -14.95 6.62 -9.23
C GLU A 83 -13.45 6.62 -9.56
N GLU A 84 -12.70 7.38 -8.78
CA GLU A 84 -11.24 7.38 -8.80
C GLU A 84 -10.75 7.04 -7.39
N VAL A 85 -10.00 5.94 -7.30
CA VAL A 85 -9.37 5.48 -6.06
C VAL A 85 -7.87 5.41 -6.30
N THR A 86 -7.13 6.20 -5.53
CA THR A 86 -5.66 6.24 -5.58
C THR A 86 -5.11 5.79 -4.25
N VAL A 87 -4.17 4.84 -4.31
CA VAL A 87 -3.45 4.32 -3.15
C VAL A 87 -1.99 4.73 -3.29
N SER A 88 -1.39 5.20 -2.21
CA SER A 88 0.06 5.45 -2.14
C SER A 88 0.62 4.99 -0.80
N VAL A 89 1.92 4.65 -0.80
CA VAL A 89 2.68 4.30 0.40
C VAL A 89 3.79 5.32 0.61
N GLU A 90 3.84 5.85 1.82
CA GLU A 90 4.94 6.68 2.33
C GLU A 90 5.71 5.86 3.35
N GLN A 91 7.03 5.80 3.20
CA GLN A 91 7.91 5.03 4.08
C GLN A 91 8.22 5.83 5.35
N SER A 92 8.16 5.20 6.52
CA SER A 92 8.54 5.83 7.80
C SER A 92 9.29 4.86 8.68
N GLY A 93 10.58 4.67 8.38
CA GLY A 93 11.48 3.79 9.11
C GLY A 93 11.66 2.41 8.49
N HIS A 94 12.42 1.53 9.14
CA HIS A 94 12.88 0.26 8.55
C HIS A 94 11.82 -0.86 8.51
N GLN A 95 10.69 -0.69 9.20
CA GLN A 95 9.66 -1.73 9.35
C GLN A 95 8.24 -1.16 9.23
N SER A 96 8.11 0.13 8.93
CA SER A 96 6.85 0.86 9.05
C SER A 96 6.68 1.91 7.96
N GLY A 97 5.43 2.25 7.73
CA GLY A 97 5.03 3.23 6.73
C GLY A 97 3.62 3.74 6.99
N GLN A 98 3.15 4.55 6.06
CA GLN A 98 1.79 5.05 6.01
C GLN A 98 1.22 4.76 4.63
N VAL A 99 0.01 4.19 4.61
CA VAL A 99 -0.81 4.12 3.40
C VAL A 99 -1.69 5.36 3.36
N THR A 100 -1.72 6.03 2.21
CA THR A 100 -2.69 7.07 1.91
C THR A 100 -3.70 6.55 0.89
N LEU A 101 -4.98 6.64 1.24
CA LEU A 101 -6.09 6.36 0.36
C LEU A 101 -6.75 7.69 -0.02
N HIS A 102 -6.82 7.97 -1.32
CA HIS A 102 -7.57 9.09 -1.86
C HIS A 102 -8.73 8.55 -2.71
N ILE A 103 -9.95 8.98 -2.39
CA ILE A 103 -11.15 8.59 -3.12
C ILE A 103 -11.84 9.84 -3.61
N LYS A 104 -12.15 9.87 -4.90
CA LYS A 104 -12.88 10.95 -5.54
C LYS A 104 -13.98 10.37 -6.42
N LEU A 105 -15.21 10.76 -6.12
CA LEU A 105 -16.35 10.46 -6.98
C LEU A 105 -16.45 11.53 -8.05
N ARG A 106 -16.76 11.15 -9.29
CA ARG A 106 -16.91 12.10 -10.41
C ARG A 106 -18.34 12.05 -10.96
N PRO A 107 -19.35 12.51 -10.20
CA PRO A 107 -20.71 12.62 -10.71
C PRO A 107 -20.79 13.66 -11.85
N GLY A 108 -21.82 13.54 -12.70
CA GLY A 108 -22.04 14.49 -13.80
C GLY A 108 -22.30 15.93 -13.33
N ASN A 109 -22.85 16.10 -12.13
CA ASN A 109 -23.03 17.39 -11.45
C ASN A 109 -22.70 17.24 -9.95
N PRO A 110 -21.44 17.49 -9.52
CA PRO A 110 -21.02 17.28 -8.13
C PRO A 110 -21.61 18.31 -7.16
N ASP A 111 -22.30 17.82 -6.13
CA ASP A 111 -22.79 18.61 -4.99
C ASP A 111 -22.01 18.25 -3.72
N GLN A 112 -21.64 19.24 -2.92
CA GLN A 112 -20.90 19.06 -1.67
C GLN A 112 -21.75 18.44 -0.55
N ASN A 113 -23.08 18.59 -0.64
CA ASN A 113 -24.05 18.01 0.28
C ASN A 113 -24.26 16.51 0.03
N TRP A 114 -23.84 16.02 -1.13
CA TRP A 114 -23.87 14.59 -1.42
C TRP A 114 -22.70 13.94 -0.70
N LYS A 115 -23.05 13.38 0.46
CA LYS A 115 -22.13 12.58 1.26
C LYS A 115 -22.24 11.13 0.85
N PHE A 116 -21.09 10.47 0.75
CA PHE A 116 -21.02 9.03 0.60
C PHE A 116 -20.38 8.41 1.84
N LYS A 117 -20.81 7.19 2.11
CA LYS A 117 -20.15 6.30 3.06
C LYS A 117 -19.47 5.19 2.29
N GLY A 118 -18.52 4.52 2.92
CA GLY A 118 -17.90 3.37 2.31
C GLY A 118 -16.76 2.80 3.12
N SER A 119 -16.27 1.67 2.67
CA SER A 119 -15.11 1.00 3.21
C SER A 119 -14.16 0.65 2.08
N ALA A 120 -12.86 0.73 2.36
CA ALA A 120 -11.83 0.29 1.44
C ALA A 120 -10.81 -0.54 2.20
N GLU A 121 -10.37 -1.64 1.59
CA GLU A 121 -9.23 -2.40 2.09
C GLU A 121 -8.05 -2.21 1.16
N VAL A 122 -6.90 -1.88 1.73
CA VAL A 122 -5.63 -1.82 1.03
C VAL A 122 -4.75 -2.97 1.51
N LEU A 123 -4.20 -3.73 0.57
CA LEU A 123 -3.20 -4.75 0.84
C LEU A 123 -1.81 -4.12 0.69
N VAL A 124 -1.10 -3.98 1.81
CA VAL A 124 0.32 -3.62 1.84
C VAL A 124 1.14 -4.88 1.73
N ILE A 125 2.09 -4.88 0.81
CA ILE A 125 2.98 -6.00 0.48
C ILE A 125 4.40 -5.53 0.71
N ALA A 126 5.16 -6.26 1.52
CA ALA A 126 6.57 -5.97 1.76
C ALA A 126 7.42 -7.22 1.58
N ASP A 127 8.63 -7.02 1.07
CA ASP A 127 9.69 -8.03 1.08
C ASP A 127 10.51 -7.85 2.36
N LEU A 128 10.67 -8.89 3.16
CA LEU A 128 11.38 -8.83 4.44
C LEU A 128 12.82 -9.37 4.35
N GLU A 129 13.69 -8.87 5.23
CA GLU A 129 15.06 -9.36 5.44
C GLU A 129 15.13 -10.74 6.10
#